data_AF-A0A6P0XGS7-F1
#
_entry.id   AF-A0A6P0XGS7-F1
#
_cell.length_a   1.000
_cell.length_b   1.000
_cell.length_c   1.000
_cell.angle_alpha   90.00
_cell.angle_beta   90.00
_cell.angle_gamma   90.00
#
_symmetry.space_group_name_H-M   'P 1'
#
loop_
_entity.id
_entity.type
_entity.pdbx_description
1 polymer ?
#
loop_
_entity_poly.entity_id
_entity_poly.type
_entity_poly.pdbx_seq_one_letter_code
_entity_poly.pdbx_strand_id
1 'polypeptide(L)'
;MGVTLPQNWVSIKNEALVIIVGLTGVGKSTVINTLTESGLDFTLLPNRRTLTTELIIPHIQGTNEQNVQTICRIDRFKYTRQYQKSFPGGMGHILAQLQVNPSLINNPLIFDGLRGENEVTYAANTLKKAKFIILDAPLSVRLKRLLTRNDAFDRITKYPDNEVVNTKKIMSFSDFGIPEASNLFTCDEEQKILTQLEKGVYNSVDVCERLKILV
;
A
#
# COMPACT_ATOMS: atom_id res chain seq x y z
N MET A 1 -22.93 -20.48 0.91
CA MET A 1 -24.32 -20.01 1.07
C MET A 1 -24.27 -18.49 1.14
N GLY A 2 -24.96 -17.80 0.23
CA GLY A 2 -24.96 -16.34 0.17
C GLY A 2 -25.81 -15.76 1.30
N VAL A 3 -25.22 -14.90 2.13
CA VAL A 3 -25.95 -14.12 3.13
C VAL A 3 -26.93 -13.22 2.37
N THR A 4 -28.22 -13.29 2.71
CA THR A 4 -29.22 -12.38 2.17
C THR A 4 -28.81 -10.96 2.50
N LEU A 5 -28.66 -10.15 1.45
CA LEU A 5 -28.23 -8.76 1.57
C LEU A 5 -29.15 -8.01 2.54
N PRO A 6 -28.61 -7.14 3.41
CA PRO A 6 -29.46 -6.24 4.17
C PRO A 6 -30.29 -5.42 3.17
N GLN A 7 -31.60 -5.32 3.41
CA GLN A 7 -32.49 -4.52 2.57
C GLN A 7 -31.88 -3.10 2.42
N ASN A 8 -31.83 -2.60 1.18
CA ASN A 8 -31.36 -1.26 0.79
C ASN A 8 -29.84 -1.07 0.58
N TRP A 9 -29.01 -2.11 0.67
CA TRP A 9 -27.60 -1.99 0.28
C TRP A 9 -27.42 -2.06 -1.24
N VAL A 10 -26.53 -1.23 -1.78
CA VAL A 10 -26.23 -1.16 -3.21
C VAL A 10 -24.78 -1.50 -3.49
N SER A 11 -24.49 -2.06 -4.65
CA SER A 11 -23.11 -2.31 -5.08
C SER A 11 -22.42 -1.00 -5.41
N ILE A 12 -21.17 -0.85 -4.96
CA ILE A 12 -20.35 0.33 -5.30
C ILE A 12 -20.10 0.46 -6.82
N LYS A 13 -20.33 -0.59 -7.61
CA LYS A 13 -20.27 -0.54 -9.08
C LYS A 13 -21.21 0.51 -9.68
N ASN A 14 -22.27 0.85 -8.95
CA ASN A 14 -23.31 1.77 -9.39
C ASN A 14 -23.13 3.20 -8.85
N GLU A 15 -22.18 3.42 -7.94
CA GLU A 15 -21.93 4.70 -7.29
C GLU A 15 -20.84 5.53 -8.00
N ALA A 16 -20.78 6.82 -7.69
CA ALA A 16 -19.68 7.67 -8.12
C ALA A 16 -18.42 7.32 -7.31
N LEU A 17 -17.46 6.63 -7.93
CA LEU A 17 -16.27 6.13 -7.26
C LEU A 17 -15.01 6.81 -7.81
N VAL A 18 -14.17 7.32 -6.93
CA VAL A 18 -12.83 7.83 -7.25
C VAL A 18 -11.79 6.91 -6.62
N ILE A 19 -10.89 6.37 -7.44
CA ILE A 19 -9.82 5.48 -7.00
C ILE A 19 -8.49 6.22 -7.10
N ILE A 20 -7.84 6.42 -5.96
CA ILE A 20 -6.51 7.02 -5.89
C ILE A 20 -5.48 5.89 -6.01
N VAL A 21 -4.70 5.94 -7.08
CA VAL A 21 -3.67 4.95 -7.41
C VAL A 21 -2.30 5.59 -7.21
N GLY A 22 -1.38 4.82 -6.65
CA GLY A 22 0.02 5.22 -6.58
C GLY A 22 0.82 4.40 -5.59
N LEU A 23 2.14 4.44 -5.71
CA LEU A 23 3.03 3.64 -4.87
C LEU A 23 3.12 4.20 -3.43
N THR A 24 3.81 3.47 -2.56
CA THR A 24 4.03 3.95 -1.19
C THR A 24 4.91 5.22 -1.22
N GLY A 25 4.54 6.25 -0.45
CA GLY A 25 5.29 7.51 -0.36
C GLY A 25 4.91 8.59 -1.39
N VAL A 26 3.98 8.32 -2.31
CA VAL A 26 3.57 9.33 -3.33
C VAL A 26 2.67 10.45 -2.77
N GLY A 27 2.10 10.29 -1.57
CA GLY A 27 1.32 11.34 -0.91
C GLY A 27 -0.20 11.15 -0.91
N LYS A 28 -0.72 9.94 -1.21
CA LYS A 28 -2.17 9.65 -1.23
C LYS A 28 -2.90 10.07 0.05
N SER A 29 -2.38 9.68 1.22
CA SER A 29 -2.99 10.06 2.50
C SER A 29 -2.96 11.57 2.74
N THR A 30 -1.90 12.26 2.30
CA THR A 30 -1.84 13.73 2.37
C THR A 30 -2.94 14.36 1.51
N VAL A 31 -3.12 13.90 0.28
CA VAL A 31 -4.20 14.39 -0.60
C VAL A 31 -5.57 14.16 0.03
N ILE A 32 -5.83 12.96 0.55
CA ILE A 32 -7.11 12.63 1.20
C ILE A 32 -7.35 13.56 2.40
N ASN A 33 -6.37 13.73 3.28
CA ASN A 33 -6.50 14.61 4.44
C ASN A 33 -6.76 16.06 4.01
N THR A 34 -6.04 16.58 3.02
CA THR A 34 -6.26 17.93 2.51
C THR A 34 -7.66 18.09 1.91
N LEU A 35 -8.19 17.08 1.20
CA LEU A 35 -9.56 17.11 0.70
C LEU A 35 -10.59 17.14 1.85
N THR A 36 -10.37 16.34 2.89
CA THR A 36 -11.21 16.35 4.10
C THR A 36 -11.15 17.70 4.81
N GLU A 37 -9.96 18.25 5.03
CA GLU A 37 -9.73 19.55 5.69
C GLU A 37 -10.32 20.72 4.90
N SER A 38 -10.39 20.60 3.58
CA SER A 38 -11.03 21.59 2.69
C SER A 38 -12.56 21.55 2.75
N GLY A 39 -13.15 20.63 3.52
CA GLY A 39 -14.60 20.48 3.65
C GLY A 39 -15.27 19.83 2.44
N LEU A 40 -14.52 19.11 1.59
CA LEU A 40 -15.12 18.36 0.49
C LEU A 40 -15.94 17.20 1.05
N ASP A 41 -17.18 17.07 0.60
CA ASP A 41 -18.04 15.98 1.02
C ASP A 41 -17.76 14.72 0.19
N PHE A 42 -17.36 13.65 0.87
CA PHE A 42 -17.09 12.34 0.26
C PHE A 42 -17.07 11.25 1.35
N THR A 43 -17.19 9.99 0.94
CA THR A 43 -16.97 8.85 1.84
C THR A 43 -15.69 8.12 1.49
N LEU A 44 -14.75 8.10 2.42
CA LEU A 44 -13.54 7.28 2.32
C LEU A 44 -13.87 5.81 2.63
N LEU A 45 -13.74 4.95 1.64
CA LEU A 45 -13.92 3.51 1.81
C LEU A 45 -12.75 2.90 2.62
N PRO A 46 -12.97 1.75 3.29
CA PRO A 46 -11.90 1.04 3.98
C PRO A 46 -10.70 0.81 3.05
N ASN A 47 -9.51 1.22 3.49
CA ASN A 47 -8.32 1.14 2.65
C ASN A 47 -7.83 -0.31 2.48
N ARG A 48 -6.78 -0.50 1.64
CA ARG A 48 -6.16 -1.81 1.41
C ARG A 48 -5.81 -2.58 2.69
N ARG A 49 -5.36 -1.90 3.76
CA ARG A 49 -4.91 -2.56 4.99
C ARG A 49 -6.10 -3.17 5.73
N THR A 50 -7.18 -2.42 5.85
CA THR A 50 -8.44 -2.86 6.44
C THR A 50 -9.00 -4.04 5.63
N LEU A 51 -9.16 -3.89 4.32
CA LEU A 51 -9.70 -4.95 3.46
C LEU A 51 -8.82 -6.21 3.43
N THR A 52 -7.50 -6.05 3.49
CA THR A 52 -6.60 -7.22 3.57
C THR A 52 -6.81 -7.99 4.88
N THR A 53 -6.95 -7.26 5.99
CA THR A 53 -7.07 -7.84 7.34
C THR A 53 -8.44 -8.49 7.55
N GLU A 54 -9.50 -7.85 7.07
CA GLU A 54 -10.87 -8.29 7.31
C GLU A 54 -11.38 -9.30 6.27
N LEU A 55 -10.88 -9.27 5.03
CA LEU A 55 -11.42 -10.08 3.93
C LEU A 55 -10.40 -11.07 3.36
N ILE A 56 -9.21 -10.60 2.98
CA ILE A 56 -8.24 -11.45 2.26
C ILE A 56 -7.62 -12.50 3.18
N ILE A 57 -7.14 -12.09 4.34
CA ILE A 57 -6.47 -13.00 5.28
C ILE A 57 -7.43 -14.10 5.76
N PRO A 58 -8.65 -13.80 6.26
CA PRO A 58 -9.58 -14.84 6.69
C PRO A 58 -9.95 -15.80 5.57
N HIS A 59 -10.11 -15.31 4.33
CA HIS A 59 -10.41 -16.14 3.18
C HIS A 59 -9.31 -17.18 2.90
N ILE A 60 -8.04 -16.75 2.89
CA ILE A 60 -6.92 -17.66 2.65
C ILE A 60 -6.68 -18.60 3.83
N GLN A 61 -6.82 -18.10 5.07
CA GLN A 61 -6.72 -18.91 6.28
C GLN A 61 -7.77 -20.04 6.30
N GLY A 62 -9.02 -19.71 5.95
CA GLY A 62 -10.09 -20.70 5.82
C GLY A 62 -9.86 -21.71 4.70
N THR A 63 -9.22 -21.30 3.61
CA THR A 63 -8.86 -22.21 2.50
C THR A 63 -7.71 -23.16 2.86
N ASN A 64 -6.79 -22.72 3.71
CA ASN A 64 -5.59 -23.48 4.09
C ASN A 64 -5.70 -24.17 5.47
N GLU A 65 -6.85 -24.10 6.15
CA GLU A 65 -7.06 -24.60 7.53
C GLU A 65 -6.03 -24.07 8.56
N GLN A 66 -5.60 -22.82 8.40
CA GLN A 66 -4.60 -22.18 9.28
C GLN A 66 -5.24 -21.08 10.14
N ASN A 67 -4.86 -20.98 11.40
CA ASN A 67 -5.28 -19.88 12.29
C ASN A 67 -4.06 -19.21 12.94
N VAL A 68 -3.47 -18.23 12.24
CA VAL A 68 -2.26 -17.52 12.70
C VAL A 68 -2.63 -16.09 13.07
N GLN A 69 -2.38 -15.72 14.34
CA GLN A 69 -2.84 -14.47 14.95
C GLN A 69 -1.97 -13.24 14.65
N THR A 70 -0.68 -13.39 14.32
CA THR A 70 0.25 -12.26 14.17
C THR A 70 0.74 -12.13 12.73
N ILE A 71 0.34 -11.04 12.06
CA ILE A 71 0.59 -10.83 10.64
C ILE A 71 1.39 -9.54 10.47
N CYS A 72 2.71 -9.66 10.40
CA CYS A 72 3.59 -8.56 10.05
C CYS A 72 3.39 -8.14 8.58
N ARG A 73 4.01 -7.04 8.14
CA ARG A 73 3.90 -6.55 6.75
C ARG A 73 4.22 -7.63 5.70
N ILE A 74 5.28 -8.42 5.94
CA ILE A 74 5.71 -9.50 5.04
C ILE A 74 4.62 -10.57 4.93
N ASP A 75 4.00 -10.94 6.06
CA ASP A 75 2.95 -11.94 6.09
C ASP A 75 1.70 -11.46 5.33
N ARG A 76 1.32 -10.17 5.46
CA ARG A 76 0.22 -9.57 4.66
C ARG A 76 0.50 -9.65 3.16
N PHE A 77 1.76 -9.44 2.73
CA PHE A 77 2.12 -9.60 1.33
C PHE A 77 2.01 -11.04 0.84
N LYS A 78 2.38 -12.02 1.67
CA LYS A 78 2.21 -13.44 1.34
C LYS A 78 0.73 -13.78 1.13
N TYR A 79 -0.15 -13.37 2.04
CA TYR A 79 -1.59 -13.61 1.92
C TYR A 79 -2.20 -12.94 0.68
N THR A 80 -1.85 -11.68 0.42
CA THR A 80 -2.34 -10.98 -0.79
C THR A 80 -1.84 -11.63 -2.08
N ARG A 81 -0.58 -12.09 -2.13
CA ARG A 81 -0.06 -12.86 -3.28
C ARG A 81 -0.77 -14.19 -3.46
N GLN A 82 -1.06 -14.91 -2.37
CA GLN A 82 -1.82 -16.17 -2.45
C GLN A 82 -3.24 -15.93 -2.98
N TYR A 83 -3.91 -14.89 -2.48
CA TYR A 83 -5.23 -14.49 -2.97
C TYR A 83 -5.23 -14.15 -4.46
N GLN A 84 -4.21 -13.45 -4.93
CA GLN A 84 -4.06 -13.10 -6.35
C GLN A 84 -3.91 -14.33 -7.27
N LYS A 85 -3.42 -15.49 -6.76
CA LYS A 85 -3.35 -16.72 -7.55
C LYS A 85 -4.74 -17.24 -7.93
N SER A 86 -5.70 -17.14 -7.01
CA SER A 86 -7.09 -17.56 -7.25
C SER A 86 -7.93 -16.47 -7.90
N PHE A 87 -7.60 -15.20 -7.62
CA PHE A 87 -8.31 -14.02 -8.13
C PHE A 87 -7.31 -13.03 -8.73
N PRO A 88 -7.02 -13.11 -10.04
CA PRO A 88 -6.00 -12.26 -10.69
C PRO A 88 -6.22 -10.75 -10.50
N GLY A 89 -7.46 -10.31 -10.31
CA GLY A 89 -7.81 -8.92 -10.01
C GLY A 89 -7.43 -8.43 -8.60
N GLY A 90 -6.99 -9.31 -7.70
CA GLY A 90 -6.48 -8.97 -6.36
C GLY A 90 -7.41 -8.05 -5.56
N MET A 91 -6.89 -6.93 -5.08
CA MET A 91 -7.70 -5.94 -4.36
C MET A 91 -8.81 -5.33 -5.22
N GLY A 92 -8.64 -5.25 -6.54
CA GLY A 92 -9.69 -4.80 -7.47
C GLY A 92 -10.89 -5.73 -7.49
N HIS A 93 -10.66 -7.04 -7.33
CA HIS A 93 -11.73 -8.03 -7.18
C HIS A 93 -12.51 -7.85 -5.89
N ILE A 94 -11.82 -7.64 -4.75
CA ILE A 94 -12.46 -7.34 -3.47
C ILE A 94 -13.29 -6.06 -3.56
N LEU A 95 -12.69 -4.97 -4.06
CA LEU A 95 -13.36 -3.68 -4.21
C LEU A 95 -14.67 -3.83 -5.01
N ALA A 96 -14.64 -4.58 -6.11
CA ALA A 96 -15.81 -4.79 -6.96
C ALA A 96 -16.95 -5.58 -6.29
N GLN A 97 -16.70 -6.25 -5.16
CA GLN A 97 -17.73 -6.94 -4.40
C GLN A 97 -18.32 -6.09 -3.27
N LEU A 98 -17.72 -4.95 -2.96
CA LEU A 98 -18.21 -4.11 -1.87
C LEU A 98 -19.60 -3.56 -2.18
N GLN A 99 -20.33 -3.39 -1.09
CA GLN A 99 -21.65 -2.80 -1.06
C GLN A 99 -21.68 -1.75 0.04
N VAL A 100 -22.56 -0.78 -0.14
CA VAL A 100 -22.72 0.38 0.74
C VAL A 100 -24.19 0.59 1.01
N ASN A 101 -24.49 1.13 2.18
CA ASN A 101 -25.82 1.66 2.48
C ASN A 101 -25.87 3.12 1.97
N PRO A 102 -26.69 3.45 0.96
CA PRO A 102 -26.79 4.80 0.39
C PRO A 102 -27.13 5.87 1.43
N SER A 103 -27.85 5.51 2.49
CA SER A 103 -28.23 6.45 3.56
C SER A 103 -27.09 6.81 4.52
N LEU A 104 -25.96 6.10 4.45
CA LEU A 104 -24.80 6.26 5.35
C LEU A 104 -23.56 6.79 4.64
N ILE A 105 -23.65 7.11 3.35
CA ILE A 105 -22.52 7.55 2.53
C ILE A 105 -22.80 8.88 1.87
N ASN A 106 -21.71 9.62 1.67
CA ASN A 106 -21.65 10.81 0.85
C ASN A 106 -20.93 10.48 -0.46
N ASN A 107 -21.34 11.14 -1.54
CA ASN A 107 -20.77 10.95 -2.85
C ASN A 107 -19.81 12.11 -3.22
N PRO A 108 -18.66 11.83 -3.85
CA PRO A 108 -18.25 10.51 -4.34
C PRO A 108 -17.70 9.59 -3.23
N LEU A 109 -17.70 8.28 -3.49
CA LEU A 109 -16.89 7.32 -2.75
C LEU A 109 -15.41 7.49 -3.16
N ILE A 110 -14.49 7.44 -2.20
CA ILE A 110 -13.05 7.48 -2.45
C ILE A 110 -12.41 6.17 -1.95
N PHE A 111 -11.57 5.56 -2.78
CA PHE A 111 -10.78 4.38 -2.41
C PHE A 111 -9.28 4.60 -2.65
N ASP A 112 -8.48 4.42 -1.60
CA ASP A 112 -7.02 4.32 -1.66
C ASP A 112 -6.59 2.89 -1.31
N GLY A 113 -6.27 2.10 -2.34
CA GLY A 113 -5.84 0.74 -2.07
C GLY A 113 -5.42 -0.15 -3.24
N LEU A 114 -5.64 0.27 -4.49
CA LEU A 114 -5.18 -0.52 -5.64
C LEU A 114 -3.68 -0.35 -5.88
N ARG A 115 -3.01 -1.44 -6.22
CA ARG A 115 -1.59 -1.47 -6.59
C ARG A 115 -1.34 -2.43 -7.74
N GLY A 116 -0.45 -2.02 -8.63
CA GLY A 116 -0.05 -2.83 -9.77
C GLY A 116 -1.10 -2.83 -10.88
N GLU A 117 -0.64 -3.18 -12.07
CA GLU A 117 -1.42 -3.14 -13.30
C GLU A 117 -2.67 -4.04 -13.22
N ASN A 118 -2.51 -5.28 -12.76
CA ASN A 118 -3.62 -6.25 -12.72
C ASN A 118 -4.82 -5.76 -11.89
N GLU A 119 -4.58 -5.17 -10.72
CA GLU A 119 -5.66 -4.68 -9.85
C GLU A 119 -6.39 -3.50 -10.49
N VAL A 120 -5.63 -2.58 -11.12
CA VAL A 120 -6.17 -1.40 -11.80
C VAL A 120 -6.94 -1.79 -13.05
N THR A 121 -6.39 -2.67 -13.89
CA THR A 121 -7.03 -3.17 -15.10
C THR A 121 -8.34 -3.91 -14.77
N TYR A 122 -8.33 -4.76 -13.75
CA TYR A 122 -9.54 -5.43 -13.28
C TYR A 122 -10.60 -4.43 -12.82
N ALA A 123 -10.21 -3.44 -12.00
CA ALA A 123 -11.09 -2.40 -11.52
C ALA A 123 -11.67 -1.55 -12.66
N ALA A 124 -10.86 -1.11 -13.62
CA ALA A 124 -11.31 -0.34 -14.78
C ALA A 124 -12.29 -1.13 -15.66
N ASN A 125 -12.07 -2.45 -15.78
CA ASN A 125 -12.95 -3.32 -16.52
C ASN A 125 -14.28 -3.59 -15.81
N THR A 126 -14.30 -3.61 -14.47
CA THR A 126 -15.47 -4.04 -13.69
C THR A 126 -16.28 -2.86 -13.12
N LEU A 127 -15.62 -1.76 -12.77
CA LEU A 127 -16.19 -0.58 -12.11
C LEU A 127 -16.32 0.56 -13.13
N LYS A 128 -17.29 0.45 -14.04
CA LYS A 128 -17.42 1.37 -15.20
C LYS A 128 -17.66 2.83 -14.85
N LYS A 129 -18.19 3.11 -13.66
CA LYS A 129 -18.38 4.48 -13.15
C LYS A 129 -17.17 5.04 -12.41
N ALA A 130 -16.13 4.23 -12.17
CA ALA A 130 -14.96 4.66 -11.43
C ALA A 130 -14.12 5.66 -12.25
N LYS A 131 -13.60 6.68 -11.56
CA LYS A 131 -12.55 7.58 -12.06
C LYS A 131 -11.26 7.27 -11.33
N PHE A 132 -10.14 7.34 -12.04
CA PHE A 132 -8.82 7.03 -11.48
C PHE A 132 -7.99 8.31 -11.40
N ILE A 133 -7.41 8.55 -10.23
CA ILE A 133 -6.43 9.62 -10.02
C ILE A 133 -5.11 8.94 -9.72
N ILE A 134 -4.12 9.15 -10.59
CA ILE A 134 -2.78 8.60 -10.40
C ILE A 134 -1.92 9.66 -9.73
N LEU A 135 -1.38 9.34 -8.55
CA LEU A 135 -0.37 10.15 -7.88
C LEU A 135 0.99 9.52 -8.08
N ASP A 136 1.90 10.29 -8.64
CA ASP A 136 3.29 9.91 -8.82
C ASP A 136 4.24 10.88 -8.10
N ALA A 137 5.41 10.38 -7.75
CA ALA A 137 6.49 11.16 -7.17
C ALA A 137 7.84 10.50 -7.48
N PRO A 138 8.90 11.28 -7.72
CA PRO A 138 10.25 10.75 -7.89
C PRO A 138 10.66 9.85 -6.72
N LEU A 139 11.49 8.84 -7.01
CA LEU A 139 11.94 7.86 -6.01
C LEU A 139 12.66 8.51 -4.83
N SER A 140 13.48 9.54 -5.07
CA SER A 140 14.12 10.35 -4.02
C SER A 140 13.11 11.04 -3.09
N VAL A 141 12.04 11.61 -3.65
CA VAL A 141 10.95 12.22 -2.86
C VAL A 141 10.22 11.14 -2.04
N ARG A 142 9.95 9.98 -2.63
CA ARG A 142 9.32 8.85 -1.93
C ARG A 142 10.19 8.33 -0.80
N LEU A 143 11.49 8.13 -1.04
CA LEU A 143 12.45 7.67 -0.03
C LEU A 143 12.52 8.66 1.14
N LYS A 144 12.66 9.96 0.86
CA LYS A 144 12.68 10.99 1.89
C LYS A 144 11.42 10.95 2.76
N ARG A 145 10.24 10.84 2.15
CA ARG A 145 8.96 10.71 2.87
C ARG A 145 8.86 9.44 3.70
N LEU A 146 9.40 8.32 3.20
CA LEU A 146 9.45 7.05 3.92
C LEU A 146 10.39 7.11 5.14
N LEU A 147 11.49 7.86 5.03
CA LEU A 147 12.46 8.05 6.11
C LEU A 147 11.94 8.96 7.23
N THR A 148 11.11 9.94 6.89
CA THR A 148 10.60 10.91 7.88
C THR A 148 9.25 10.52 8.49
N ARG A 149 8.54 9.54 7.90
CA ARG A 149 7.23 9.12 8.42
C ARG A 149 7.38 7.98 9.43
N ASN A 150 6.65 8.06 10.53
CA ASN A 150 6.62 7.02 11.57
C ASN A 150 5.35 6.15 11.46
N ASP A 151 5.16 5.46 10.33
CA ASP A 151 4.00 4.60 10.11
C ASP A 151 4.27 3.19 10.66
N ALA A 152 3.45 2.74 11.64
CA ALA A 152 3.59 1.42 12.26
C ALA A 152 3.51 0.25 11.24
N PHE A 153 2.86 0.46 10.09
CA PHE A 153 2.75 -0.53 9.03
C PHE A 153 4.06 -0.74 8.24
N ASP A 154 5.04 0.14 8.39
CA ASP A 154 6.35 0.01 7.77
C ASP A 154 7.32 -0.83 8.62
N ARG A 155 6.97 -1.16 9.87
CA ARG A 155 7.80 -2.01 10.75
C ARG A 155 7.84 -3.45 10.24
N ILE A 156 9.05 -4.00 10.13
CA ILE A 156 9.30 -5.41 9.81
C ILE A 156 9.75 -6.09 11.11
N THR A 157 8.88 -6.92 11.71
CA THR A 157 9.15 -7.57 13.02
C THR A 157 9.82 -8.94 12.93
N LYS A 158 9.95 -9.52 11.72
CA LYS A 158 10.68 -10.78 11.49
C LYS A 158 11.94 -10.48 10.69
N TYR A 159 13.05 -10.31 11.40
CA TYR A 159 14.37 -10.51 10.83
C TYR A 159 14.76 -11.98 11.07
N PRO A 160 15.35 -12.69 10.10
CA PRO A 160 16.34 -13.68 10.49
C PRO A 160 17.43 -12.90 11.23
N ASP A 161 17.68 -13.24 12.48
CA ASP A 161 18.87 -12.77 13.18
C ASP A 161 20.09 -12.96 12.25
N ASN A 162 20.93 -11.93 12.14
CA ASN A 162 22.26 -11.92 11.51
C ASN A 162 22.42 -11.33 10.09
N GLU A 163 21.94 -10.12 9.83
CA GLU A 163 22.69 -9.20 8.94
C GLU A 163 22.96 -7.90 9.67
N VAL A 164 24.03 -7.93 10.47
CA VAL A 164 24.69 -6.72 10.95
C VAL A 164 25.04 -5.91 9.71
N VAL A 165 24.42 -4.73 9.54
CA VAL A 165 24.91 -3.73 8.58
C VAL A 165 26.36 -3.46 8.98
N ASN A 166 27.27 -4.05 8.22
CA ASN A 166 28.69 -3.99 8.49
C ASN A 166 29.06 -2.51 8.53
N THR A 167 29.63 -2.02 9.63
CA THR A 167 29.98 -0.60 9.86
C THR A 167 31.10 -0.09 8.95
N LYS A 168 31.39 -0.82 7.86
CA LYS A 168 32.15 -0.29 6.74
C LYS A 168 31.44 0.95 6.21
N LYS A 169 32.24 1.95 5.82
CA LYS A 169 31.75 3.17 5.19
C LYS A 169 30.84 2.81 4.02
N ILE A 170 29.54 3.10 4.15
CA ILE A 170 28.53 2.85 3.12
C ILE A 170 28.80 3.88 2.02
N MET A 171 29.27 3.41 0.87
CA MET A 171 29.63 4.27 -0.27
C MET A 171 28.52 4.29 -1.33
N SER A 172 27.62 3.30 -1.28
CA SER A 172 26.50 3.14 -2.20
C SER A 172 25.27 2.47 -1.56
N PHE A 173 24.12 2.52 -2.23
CA PHE A 173 22.93 1.77 -1.84
C PHE A 173 23.10 0.26 -1.98
N SER A 174 23.97 -0.20 -2.89
CA SER A 174 24.30 -1.62 -3.03
C SER A 174 24.99 -2.20 -1.80
N ASP A 175 25.69 -1.35 -1.02
CA ASP A 175 26.35 -1.76 0.22
C ASP A 175 25.35 -2.15 1.33
N PHE A 176 24.06 -1.84 1.17
CA PHE A 176 22.97 -2.32 2.05
C PHE A 176 22.53 -3.75 1.74
N GLY A 177 23.18 -4.44 0.79
CA GLY A 177 22.76 -5.77 0.34
C GLY A 177 21.51 -5.74 -0.56
N ILE A 178 21.23 -4.58 -1.17
CA ILE A 178 20.09 -4.38 -2.09
C ILE A 178 20.64 -3.79 -3.40
N PRO A 179 21.31 -4.60 -4.24
CA PRO A 179 21.99 -4.11 -5.44
C PRO A 179 21.03 -3.42 -6.41
N GLU A 180 19.76 -3.85 -6.48
CA GLU A 180 18.73 -3.24 -7.32
C GLU A 180 18.40 -1.81 -6.91
N ALA A 181 18.59 -1.45 -5.64
CA ALA A 181 18.30 -0.11 -5.15
C ALA A 181 19.18 0.94 -5.82
N SER A 182 20.44 0.65 -6.13
CA SER A 182 21.33 1.63 -6.81
C SER A 182 20.88 1.93 -8.23
N ASN A 183 20.18 0.99 -8.90
CA ASN A 183 19.65 1.19 -10.24
C ASN A 183 18.38 2.07 -10.26
N LEU A 184 17.78 2.32 -9.09
CA LEU A 184 16.55 3.10 -8.94
C LEU A 184 16.81 4.60 -8.76
N PHE A 185 18.04 5.01 -8.45
CA PHE A 185 18.39 6.39 -8.17
C PHE A 185 19.54 6.85 -9.06
N THR A 186 19.59 8.15 -9.31
CA THR A 186 20.79 8.77 -9.88
C THR A 186 21.90 8.85 -8.83
N CYS A 187 23.17 8.91 -9.27
CA CYS A 187 24.30 9.07 -8.34
C CYS A 187 24.13 10.29 -7.41
N ASP A 188 23.60 11.40 -7.93
CA ASP A 188 23.35 12.62 -7.14
C ASP A 188 22.27 12.42 -6.06
N GLU A 189 21.21 11.67 -6.36
CA GLU A 189 20.16 11.36 -5.39
C GLU A 189 20.68 10.44 -4.28
N GLU A 190 21.46 9.45 -4.65
CA GLU A 190 22.08 8.50 -3.73
C GLU A 190 23.08 9.21 -2.79
N GLN A 191 23.99 10.01 -3.34
CA GLN A 191 24.98 10.75 -2.55
C GLN A 191 24.34 11.76 -1.59
N LYS A 192 23.21 12.37 -1.96
CA LYS A 192 22.44 13.22 -1.04
C LYS A 192 21.97 12.45 0.19
N ILE A 193 21.49 11.22 0.04
CA ILE A 193 21.02 10.40 1.16
C ILE A 193 22.20 9.90 2.00
N LEU A 194 23.29 9.45 1.35
CA LEU A 194 24.51 9.01 2.04
C LEU A 194 25.13 10.15 2.86
N THR A 195 25.14 11.38 2.34
CA THR A 195 25.59 12.57 3.10
C THR A 195 24.75 12.80 4.35
N GLN A 196 23.43 12.54 4.31
CA GLN A 196 22.57 12.67 5.49
C GLN A 196 22.79 11.54 6.51
N LEU A 197 23.16 10.34 6.04
CA LEU A 197 23.60 9.23 6.89
C LEU A 197 24.91 9.59 7.62
N GLU A 198 25.91 10.11 6.90
CA GLU A 198 27.18 10.54 7.51
C GLU A 198 26.99 11.66 8.54
N LYS A 199 26.00 12.53 8.33
CA LYS A 199 25.61 13.60 9.28
C LYS A 199 24.75 13.11 10.45
N GLY A 200 24.38 11.83 10.49
CA GLY A 200 23.54 11.25 11.55
C GLY A 200 22.07 11.68 11.50
N VAL A 201 21.61 12.29 10.41
CA VAL A 201 20.20 12.68 10.22
C VAL A 201 19.32 11.46 9.97
N TYR A 202 19.86 10.45 9.30
CA TYR A 202 19.22 9.15 9.08
C TYR A 202 20.03 8.03 9.73
N ASN A 203 19.35 6.94 10.09
CA ASN A 203 19.98 5.70 10.50
C ASN A 203 20.14 4.76 9.28
N SER A 204 21.27 4.07 9.17
CA SER A 204 21.55 3.09 8.12
C SER A 204 20.52 1.96 8.08
N VAL A 205 20.03 1.50 9.24
CA VAL A 205 18.98 0.48 9.33
C VAL A 205 17.68 1.00 8.72
N ASP A 206 17.27 2.22 9.05
CA ASP A 206 16.05 2.83 8.50
C ASP A 206 16.17 3.01 6.98
N VAL A 207 17.31 3.46 6.48
CA VAL A 207 17.54 3.59 5.02
C VAL A 207 17.42 2.23 4.33
N CYS A 208 18.07 1.20 4.85
CA CYS A 208 17.94 -0.17 4.32
C CYS A 208 16.47 -0.63 4.29
N GLU A 209 15.74 -0.47 5.40
CA GLU A 209 14.33 -0.86 5.48
C GLU A 209 13.45 -0.11 4.48
N ARG A 210 13.68 1.19 4.28
CA ARG A 210 12.86 1.99 3.36
C ARG A 210 13.22 1.74 1.90
N LEU A 211 14.47 1.43 1.58
CA LEU A 211 14.87 0.98 0.23
C LEU A 211 14.15 -0.32 -0.16
N LYS A 212 13.99 -1.28 0.78
CA LYS A 212 13.21 -2.52 0.56
C LYS A 212 11.71 -2.28 0.27
N ILE A 213 11.18 -1.07 0.50
CA ILE A 213 9.80 -0.70 0.15
C ILE A 213 9.72 -0.16 -1.29
N LEU A 214 10.84 0.32 -1.84
CA LEU A 214 10.92 0.95 -3.16
C LEU A 214 11.29 -0.01 -4.28
N VAL A 215 12.04 -1.07 -3.95
CA VAL A 215 12.27 -2.26 -4.79
C VAL A 215 11.05 -3.18 -4.71
#